data_AF-A0A175WGS4-F1
#
_entry.id   AF-A0A175WGS4-F1
#
_cell.length_a   1.000
_cell.length_b   1.000
_cell.length_c   1.000
_cell.angle_alpha   90.00
_cell.angle_beta   90.00
_cell.angle_gamma   90.00
#
_symmetry.space_group_name_H-M   'P 1'
#
loop_
_entity.id
_entity.type
_entity.pdbx_description
1 polymer ?
#
loop_
_entity_poly.entity_id
_entity_poly.type
_entity_poly.pdbx_seq_one_letter_code
_entity_poly.pdbx_strand_id
1 'polypeptide(L)'
;MADEQGSEGNFRLYRYDPSTAANAIFVGLFATVTVAHTYILVRKKTWYFIPFLVGCIFEVGGYIGRIAAANETPNFTLGVFVWQTLLILLGPALMAASIYMILGRLVRLLDGHKHALVRSTWMTKIFVTGDILSFVAQGAGGGLLSGDNTSQETRDLAEGIIMGGLGIQILFFGLFIITTALFHIRITKNPTARSFSVTGQWQQHIMALYATGALILIRSVFRMIEFGLGYDSVLMEHEAYLLALDGALMFIVAAIFVWWHPYKALVGYKDMPKRPWKKSATDSGVLPTDTESQSTIPKLPGPYDSDSTGVMVPLPPPNSSYAPGTQYPFGR
;
A
#
# COMPACT_ATOMS: atom_id res chain seq x y z
N MET A 1 51.09 0.37 -39.15
CA MET A 1 51.07 1.57 -38.28
C MET A 1 49.77 2.32 -38.50
N ALA A 2 48.76 1.90 -37.76
CA ALA A 2 47.60 2.65 -37.29
C ALA A 2 46.82 1.64 -36.45
N ASP A 3 47.44 1.25 -35.34
CA ASP A 3 46.79 0.45 -34.32
C ASP A 3 45.69 1.30 -33.66
N GLU A 4 44.63 0.60 -33.29
CA GLU A 4 43.46 1.00 -32.51
C GLU A 4 43.74 2.13 -31.51
N GLN A 5 43.19 3.32 -31.75
CA GLN A 5 43.04 4.36 -30.74
C GLN A 5 41.65 4.97 -30.85
N GLY A 6 40.85 4.76 -29.79
CA GLY A 6 39.73 5.64 -29.46
C GLY A 6 38.39 5.26 -30.08
N SER A 7 37.86 4.07 -29.75
CA SER A 7 36.40 3.97 -29.58
C SER A 7 36.05 4.86 -28.38
N GLU A 8 35.83 6.14 -28.64
CA GLU A 8 35.32 7.11 -27.68
C GLU A 8 34.14 6.51 -26.92
N GLY A 9 34.10 6.77 -25.61
CA GLY A 9 33.16 6.20 -24.65
C GLY A 9 31.71 6.43 -25.04
N ASN A 10 31.20 5.59 -25.92
CA ASN A 10 29.84 5.64 -26.43
C ASN A 10 28.91 5.38 -25.24
N PHE A 11 28.37 6.45 -24.66
CA PHE A 11 27.40 6.38 -23.58
C PHE A 11 26.18 5.61 -24.10
N ARG A 12 26.09 4.32 -23.75
CA ARG A 12 24.93 3.50 -24.08
C ARG A 12 23.89 3.65 -22.98
N LEU A 13 22.72 4.18 -23.33
CA LEU A 13 21.53 4.23 -22.47
C LEU A 13 21.13 2.83 -21.95
N TYR A 14 21.44 1.77 -22.70
CA TYR A 14 21.26 0.37 -22.30
C TYR A 14 22.56 -0.42 -22.54
N ARG A 15 23.05 -1.14 -21.51
CA ARG A 15 24.19 -2.07 -21.66
C ARG A 15 23.77 -3.47 -22.13
N TYR A 16 22.48 -3.77 -22.12
CA TYR A 16 21.90 -5.03 -22.58
C TYR A 16 20.92 -4.76 -23.74
N ASP A 17 20.75 -5.73 -24.66
CA ASP A 17 19.63 -5.71 -25.60
C ASP A 17 18.37 -6.12 -24.85
N PRO A 18 17.37 -5.23 -24.68
CA PRO A 18 16.15 -5.59 -23.97
C PRO A 18 15.47 -6.74 -24.70
N SER A 19 15.22 -7.85 -24.00
CA SER A 19 14.52 -8.99 -24.57
C SER A 19 13.07 -8.61 -24.81
N THR A 20 12.73 -8.37 -26.08
CA THR A 20 11.35 -8.11 -26.51
C THR A 20 10.40 -9.22 -26.04
N ALA A 21 10.85 -10.48 -26.06
CA ALA A 21 10.06 -11.63 -25.64
C ALA A 21 9.76 -11.60 -24.13
N ALA A 22 10.77 -11.35 -23.28
CA ALA A 22 10.57 -11.31 -21.83
C ALA A 22 9.64 -10.15 -21.43
N ASN A 23 9.89 -8.94 -21.97
CA ASN A 23 9.05 -7.78 -21.70
C ASN A 23 7.60 -7.98 -22.20
N ALA A 24 7.39 -8.64 -23.34
CA ALA A 24 6.06 -8.97 -23.84
C ALA A 24 5.28 -9.91 -22.89
N ILE A 25 5.96 -10.86 -22.24
CA ILE A 25 5.36 -11.71 -21.21
C ILE A 25 4.88 -10.85 -20.03
N PHE A 26 5.73 -9.94 -19.53
CA PHE A 26 5.35 -9.03 -18.43
C PHE A 26 4.18 -8.11 -18.81
N VAL A 27 4.14 -7.58 -20.04
CA VAL A 27 2.98 -6.83 -20.54
C VAL A 27 1.71 -7.68 -20.47
N GLY A 28 1.74 -8.92 -20.97
CA GLY A 28 0.60 -9.83 -20.92
C GLY A 28 0.14 -10.15 -19.50
N LEU A 29 1.09 -10.40 -18.60
CA LEU A 29 0.84 -10.66 -17.18
C LEU A 29 0.21 -9.45 -16.48
N PHE A 30 0.82 -8.27 -16.60
CA PHE A 30 0.30 -7.04 -16.00
C PHE A 30 -1.02 -6.58 -16.62
N ALA A 31 -1.22 -6.77 -17.92
CA ALA A 31 -2.49 -6.49 -18.59
C ALA A 31 -3.62 -7.40 -18.04
N THR A 32 -3.33 -8.69 -17.84
CA THR A 32 -4.29 -9.65 -17.28
C THR A 32 -4.74 -9.25 -15.88
N VAL A 33 -3.80 -8.93 -14.98
CA VAL A 33 -4.16 -8.46 -13.62
C VAL A 33 -4.83 -7.10 -13.65
N THR A 34 -4.49 -6.21 -14.59
CA THR A 34 -5.14 -4.90 -14.75
C THR A 34 -6.61 -5.07 -15.13
N VAL A 35 -6.91 -5.94 -16.09
CA VAL A 35 -8.30 -6.27 -16.48
C VAL A 35 -9.06 -6.88 -15.31
N ALA A 36 -8.45 -7.85 -14.59
CA ALA A 36 -9.07 -8.47 -13.42
C ALA A 36 -9.39 -7.45 -12.31
N HIS A 37 -8.45 -6.55 -11.99
CA HIS A 37 -8.68 -5.48 -11.02
C HIS A 37 -9.75 -4.50 -11.48
N THR A 38 -9.74 -4.13 -12.76
CA THR A 38 -10.77 -3.24 -13.34
C THR A 38 -12.16 -3.87 -13.19
N TYR A 39 -12.29 -5.16 -13.53
CA TYR A 39 -13.54 -5.89 -13.38
C TYR A 39 -14.01 -5.91 -11.92
N ILE A 40 -13.13 -6.23 -10.96
CA ILE A 40 -13.49 -6.25 -9.54
C ILE A 40 -13.85 -4.84 -9.05
N LEU A 41 -13.08 -3.82 -9.44
CA LEU A 41 -13.28 -2.41 -9.06
C LEU A 41 -14.68 -1.92 -9.46
N VAL A 42 -15.09 -2.18 -10.71
CA VAL A 42 -16.39 -1.78 -11.25
C VAL A 42 -17.52 -2.57 -10.59
N ARG A 43 -17.39 -3.90 -10.50
CA ARG A 43 -18.46 -4.77 -9.97
C ARG A 43 -18.68 -4.57 -8.47
N LYS A 44 -17.62 -4.36 -7.70
CA LYS A 44 -17.68 -4.21 -6.23
C LYS A 44 -17.63 -2.76 -5.75
N LYS A 45 -17.48 -1.80 -6.66
CA LYS A 45 -17.44 -0.35 -6.38
C LYS A 45 -16.42 0.00 -5.28
N THR A 46 -15.21 -0.54 -5.40
CA THR A 46 -14.10 -0.39 -4.44
C THR A 46 -13.20 0.78 -4.80
N TRP A 47 -13.77 1.96 -5.07
CA TRP A 47 -13.07 3.16 -5.59
C TRP A 47 -11.83 3.61 -4.80
N TYR A 48 -11.70 3.21 -3.54
CA TYR A 48 -10.48 3.47 -2.76
C TYR A 48 -9.25 2.74 -3.29
N PHE A 49 -9.43 1.73 -4.14
CA PHE A 49 -8.38 0.89 -4.73
C PHE A 49 -7.94 1.38 -6.12
N ILE A 50 -8.42 2.55 -6.57
CA ILE A 50 -7.98 3.19 -7.82
C ILE A 50 -6.45 3.32 -7.90
N PRO A 51 -5.73 3.78 -6.86
CA PRO A 51 -4.27 3.95 -6.98
C PRO A 51 -3.56 2.63 -7.31
N PHE A 52 -4.03 1.49 -6.81
CA PHE A 52 -3.48 0.18 -7.16
C PHE A 52 -3.68 -0.11 -8.64
N LEU A 53 -4.87 0.15 -9.17
CA LEU A 53 -5.16 -0.04 -10.59
C LEU A 53 -4.29 0.86 -11.47
N VAL A 54 -4.12 2.13 -11.09
CA VAL A 54 -3.20 3.04 -11.80
C VAL A 54 -1.77 2.52 -11.73
N GLY A 55 -1.35 1.96 -10.59
CA GLY A 55 -0.07 1.28 -10.45
C GLY A 55 0.11 0.13 -11.44
N CYS A 56 -0.89 -0.73 -11.60
CA CYS A 56 -0.86 -1.82 -12.59
C CYS A 56 -0.81 -1.29 -14.04
N ILE A 57 -1.54 -0.22 -14.35
CA ILE A 57 -1.52 0.41 -15.68
C ILE A 57 -0.13 0.99 -15.97
N PHE A 58 0.52 1.59 -14.97
CA PHE A 58 1.88 2.10 -15.10
C PHE A 58 2.87 0.97 -15.38
N GLU A 59 2.75 -0.17 -14.70
CA GLU A 59 3.58 -1.34 -15.03
C GLU A 59 3.39 -1.78 -16.50
N VAL A 60 2.14 -1.89 -16.97
CA VAL A 60 1.86 -2.22 -18.38
C VAL A 60 2.53 -1.21 -19.32
N GLY A 61 2.32 0.08 -19.10
CA GLY A 61 2.90 1.14 -19.94
C GLY A 61 4.42 1.18 -19.87
N GLY A 62 5.01 0.87 -18.71
CA GLY A 62 6.44 0.79 -18.49
C GLY A 62 7.09 -0.34 -19.29
N TYR A 63 6.49 -1.54 -19.25
CA TYR A 63 6.96 -2.67 -20.05
C TYR A 63 6.71 -2.51 -21.55
N ILE A 64 5.64 -1.83 -21.96
CA ILE A 64 5.45 -1.41 -23.36
C ILE A 64 6.57 -0.44 -23.76
N GLY A 65 6.92 0.50 -22.88
CA GLY A 65 8.06 1.40 -23.07
C GLY A 65 9.38 0.64 -23.24
N ARG A 66 9.61 -0.43 -22.47
CA ARG A 66 10.78 -1.32 -22.62
C ARG A 66 10.83 -2.03 -23.96
N ILE A 67 9.69 -2.46 -24.48
CA ILE A 67 9.60 -3.05 -25.82
C ILE A 67 9.90 -1.99 -26.89
N ALA A 68 9.36 -0.78 -26.75
CA ALA A 68 9.63 0.31 -27.67
C ALA A 68 11.13 0.67 -27.66
N ALA A 69 11.76 0.74 -26.48
CA ALA A 69 13.19 0.94 -26.36
C ALA A 69 14.00 -0.16 -27.05
N ALA A 70 13.60 -1.43 -26.91
CA ALA A 70 14.24 -2.56 -27.59
C ALA A 70 14.27 -2.39 -29.12
N ASN A 71 13.18 -1.86 -29.69
CA ASN A 71 13.03 -1.65 -31.13
C ASN A 71 13.79 -0.42 -31.66
N GLU A 72 14.18 0.51 -30.78
CA GLU A 72 14.99 1.69 -31.14
C GLU A 72 16.51 1.44 -31.07
N THR A 73 16.92 0.23 -30.69
CA THR A 73 18.34 -0.13 -30.62
C THR A 73 19.03 0.08 -31.98
N PRO A 74 20.17 0.83 -32.05
CA PRO A 74 20.97 1.38 -30.95
C PRO A 74 20.74 2.88 -30.64
N ASN A 75 19.94 3.60 -31.43
CA ASN A 75 19.68 5.04 -31.25
C ASN A 75 18.47 5.25 -30.34
N PHE A 76 18.64 4.95 -29.05
CA PHE A 76 17.58 5.10 -28.06
C PHE A 76 17.15 6.57 -27.93
N THR A 77 15.86 6.82 -28.08
CA THR A 77 15.30 8.13 -27.80
C THR A 77 15.24 8.33 -26.29
N LEU A 78 15.85 9.40 -25.78
CA LEU A 78 15.81 9.76 -24.35
C LEU A 78 14.37 9.77 -23.81
N GLY A 79 13.41 10.21 -24.62
CA GLY A 79 11.99 10.21 -24.28
C GLY A 79 11.43 8.82 -23.92
N VAL A 80 11.76 7.78 -24.68
CA VAL A 80 11.27 6.41 -24.40
C VAL A 80 11.93 5.84 -23.14
N PHE A 81 13.22 6.09 -22.94
CA PHE A 81 13.95 5.69 -21.73
C PHE A 81 13.38 6.36 -20.47
N VAL A 82 13.13 7.66 -20.51
CA VAL A 82 12.52 8.40 -19.39
C VAL A 82 11.12 7.87 -19.11
N TRP A 83 10.32 7.67 -20.15
CA TRP A 83 8.94 7.17 -20.04
C TRP A 83 8.86 5.81 -19.34
N GLN A 84 9.60 4.81 -19.83
CA GLN A 84 9.56 3.47 -19.24
C GLN A 84 10.00 3.48 -17.78
N THR A 85 11.03 4.28 -17.45
CA THR A 85 11.70 4.23 -16.16
C THR A 85 10.82 4.89 -15.12
N LEU A 86 10.23 6.05 -15.45
CA LEU A 86 9.26 6.70 -14.58
C LEU A 86 8.06 5.80 -14.31
N LEU A 87 7.48 5.15 -15.32
CA LEU A 87 6.32 4.30 -15.09
C LEU A 87 6.61 3.10 -14.18
N ILE A 88 7.73 2.40 -14.40
CA ILE A 88 8.15 1.25 -13.58
C ILE A 88 8.51 1.68 -12.15
N LEU A 89 8.96 2.92 -11.95
CA LEU A 89 9.18 3.49 -10.63
C LEU A 89 7.87 3.88 -9.94
N LEU A 90 7.00 4.64 -10.62
CA LEU A 90 5.77 5.16 -10.03
C LEU A 90 4.73 4.06 -9.75
N GLY A 91 4.63 3.02 -10.57
CA GLY A 91 3.60 1.99 -10.42
C GLY A 91 3.60 1.35 -9.02
N PRO A 92 4.76 0.91 -8.54
CA PRO A 92 4.91 0.26 -7.23
C PRO A 92 4.75 1.20 -6.05
N ALA A 93 5.11 2.48 -6.20
CA ALA A 93 4.79 3.50 -5.22
C ALA A 93 3.26 3.65 -5.03
N LEU A 94 2.48 3.51 -6.12
CA LEU A 94 1.02 3.53 -6.08
C LEU A 94 0.42 2.21 -5.54
N MET A 95 1.03 1.07 -5.84
CA MET A 95 0.64 -0.21 -5.23
C MET A 95 0.89 -0.21 -3.72
N ALA A 96 2.07 0.26 -3.29
CA ALA A 96 2.41 0.49 -1.90
C ALA A 96 1.34 1.38 -1.25
N ALA A 97 1.06 2.57 -1.80
CA ALA A 97 0.04 3.48 -1.31
C ALA A 97 -1.30 2.79 -0.99
N SER A 98 -1.72 1.88 -1.85
CA SER A 98 -2.97 1.12 -1.72
C SER A 98 -2.92 0.11 -0.58
N ILE A 99 -1.80 -0.58 -0.40
CA ILE A 99 -1.56 -1.48 0.74
C ILE A 99 -1.65 -0.70 2.06
N TYR A 100 -1.05 0.51 2.12
CA TYR A 100 -1.19 1.40 3.28
C TYR A 100 -2.64 1.85 3.52
N MET A 101 -3.38 2.17 2.44
CA MET A 101 -4.80 2.53 2.55
C MET A 101 -5.65 1.37 3.09
N ILE A 102 -5.35 0.13 2.66
CA ILE A 102 -6.02 -1.07 3.16
C ILE A 102 -5.73 -1.25 4.64
N LEU A 103 -4.46 -1.20 5.06
CA LEU A 103 -4.10 -1.29 6.48
C LEU A 103 -4.84 -0.22 7.29
N GLY A 104 -4.79 1.05 6.86
CA GLY A 104 -5.44 2.15 7.57
C GLY A 104 -6.98 2.03 7.64
N ARG A 105 -7.61 1.32 6.70
CA ARG A 105 -9.04 0.98 6.77
C ARG A 105 -9.31 -0.21 7.67
N LEU A 106 -8.44 -1.21 7.65
CA LEU A 106 -8.52 -2.40 8.48
C LEU A 106 -8.33 -2.08 9.97
N VAL A 107 -7.35 -1.23 10.30
CA VAL A 107 -7.12 -0.72 11.66
C VAL A 107 -8.34 0.04 12.18
N ARG A 108 -8.96 0.87 11.33
CA ARG A 108 -10.21 1.57 11.68
C ARG A 108 -11.38 0.62 11.84
N LEU A 109 -11.52 -0.36 10.95
CA LEU A 109 -12.59 -1.35 11.02
C LEU A 109 -12.55 -2.11 12.34
N LEU A 110 -11.36 -2.48 12.81
CA LEU A 110 -11.18 -3.31 13.99
C LEU A 110 -11.01 -2.48 15.29
N ASP A 111 -11.32 -1.18 15.24
CA ASP A 111 -11.20 -0.20 16.34
C ASP A 111 -9.80 -0.15 16.98
N GLY A 112 -8.74 -0.48 16.23
CA GLY A 112 -7.34 -0.53 16.67
C GLY A 112 -6.68 0.85 16.82
N HIS A 113 -7.44 1.90 17.13
CA HIS A 113 -7.09 3.32 16.98
C HIS A 113 -5.78 3.77 17.63
N LYS A 114 -5.22 3.01 18.58
CA LYS A 114 -4.02 3.45 19.28
C LYS A 114 -2.75 3.42 18.40
N HIS A 115 -2.74 2.83 17.20
CA HIS A 115 -1.49 2.50 16.48
C HIS A 115 -1.38 2.83 14.97
N ALA A 116 -2.32 3.57 14.37
CA ALA A 116 -2.15 4.05 13.00
C ALA A 116 -1.24 5.30 12.97
N LEU A 117 0.07 5.10 13.19
CA LEU A 117 1.05 6.18 13.38
C LEU A 117 1.27 7.06 12.14
N VAL A 118 1.04 6.54 10.93
CA VAL A 118 1.41 7.25 9.70
C VAL A 118 0.25 7.32 8.71
N ARG A 119 -0.03 8.53 8.23
CA ARG A 119 -1.06 8.80 7.21
C ARG A 119 -0.57 8.27 5.87
N SER A 120 -1.36 7.39 5.24
CA SER A 120 -1.04 6.72 3.96
C SER A 120 -0.53 7.67 2.86
N THR A 121 -1.05 8.90 2.75
CA THR A 121 -0.62 9.87 1.73
C THR A 121 0.82 10.35 1.88
N TRP A 122 1.38 10.32 3.09
CA TRP A 122 2.78 10.70 3.32
C TRP A 122 3.74 9.63 2.82
N MET A 123 3.38 8.35 2.97
CA MET A 123 4.19 7.23 2.49
C MET A 123 4.30 7.28 0.97
N THR A 124 3.18 7.46 0.26
CA THR A 124 3.21 7.62 -1.20
C THR A 124 4.09 8.78 -1.64
N LYS A 125 4.02 9.93 -0.95
CA LYS A 125 4.86 11.07 -1.26
C LYS A 125 6.34 10.73 -1.10
N ILE A 126 6.73 10.14 0.04
CA ILE A 126 8.13 9.75 0.31
C ILE A 126 8.65 8.78 -0.74
N PHE A 127 7.85 7.76 -1.10
CA PHE A 127 8.19 6.82 -2.17
C PHE A 127 8.37 7.54 -3.51
N VAL A 128 7.35 8.25 -3.98
CA VAL A 128 7.41 8.93 -5.28
C VAL A 128 8.53 9.99 -5.32
N THR A 129 8.74 10.75 -4.25
CA THR A 129 9.82 11.76 -4.22
C THR A 129 11.20 11.13 -4.20
N GLY A 130 11.40 10.05 -3.44
CA GLY A 130 12.69 9.35 -3.41
C GLY A 130 13.01 8.72 -4.77
N ASP A 131 12.01 8.14 -5.44
CA ASP A 131 12.18 7.51 -6.75
C ASP A 131 12.43 8.56 -7.84
N ILE A 132 11.66 9.65 -7.87
CA ILE A 132 11.87 10.75 -8.83
C ILE A 132 13.24 11.41 -8.60
N LEU A 133 13.63 11.65 -7.34
CA LEU A 133 14.94 12.21 -7.02
C LEU A 133 16.06 11.27 -7.46
N SER A 134 15.89 9.96 -7.22
CA SER A 134 16.83 8.94 -7.70
C SER A 134 16.96 8.99 -9.22
N PHE A 135 15.85 9.08 -9.93
CA PHE A 135 15.82 9.11 -11.39
C PHE A 135 16.46 10.38 -11.96
N VAL A 136 16.11 11.56 -11.42
CA VAL A 136 16.70 12.85 -11.86
C VAL A 136 18.20 12.85 -11.60
N ALA A 137 18.64 12.36 -10.44
CA ALA A 137 20.05 12.30 -10.09
C ALA A 137 20.82 11.25 -10.93
N GLN A 138 20.19 10.14 -11.34
CA GLN A 138 20.77 9.21 -12.32
C GLN A 138 20.87 9.83 -13.71
N GLY A 139 19.82 10.51 -14.17
CA GLY A 139 19.82 11.20 -15.46
C GLY A 139 20.87 12.32 -15.49
N ALA A 140 20.98 13.08 -14.41
CA ALA A 140 22.03 14.07 -14.22
C ALA A 140 23.41 13.41 -14.17
N GLY A 141 23.61 12.36 -13.38
CA GLY A 141 24.88 11.64 -13.28
C GLY A 141 25.34 11.04 -14.61
N GLY A 142 24.42 10.47 -15.40
CA GLY A 142 24.67 9.94 -16.73
C GLY A 142 24.95 11.03 -17.78
N GLY A 143 24.20 12.14 -17.76
CA GLY A 143 24.46 13.29 -18.64
C GLY A 143 25.77 14.02 -18.29
N LEU A 144 26.05 14.20 -17.01
CA LEU A 144 27.29 14.79 -16.50
C LEU A 144 28.51 13.92 -16.81
N LEU A 145 28.37 12.60 -16.79
CA LEU A 145 29.37 11.65 -17.26
C LEU A 145 29.76 11.83 -18.73
N SER A 146 28.83 12.30 -19.57
CA SER A 146 29.13 12.62 -20.98
C SER A 146 29.79 13.99 -21.16
N GLY A 147 29.85 14.81 -20.11
CA GLY A 147 30.53 16.11 -20.10
C GLY A 147 31.92 16.00 -19.49
N ASP A 148 32.94 16.51 -20.18
CA ASP A 148 34.36 16.41 -19.81
C ASP A 148 34.76 17.12 -18.48
N ASN A 149 33.81 17.79 -17.80
CA ASN A 149 34.08 18.70 -16.67
C ASN A 149 33.31 18.39 -15.37
N THR A 150 32.79 17.18 -15.19
CA THR A 150 32.08 16.86 -13.93
C THR A 150 33.08 16.46 -12.84
N SER A 151 33.10 17.20 -11.73
CA SER A 151 33.91 16.84 -10.57
C SER A 151 33.41 15.54 -9.92
N GLN A 152 34.34 14.69 -9.48
CA GLN A 152 34.05 13.50 -8.68
C GLN A 152 33.14 13.83 -7.49
N GLU A 153 33.36 15.00 -6.86
CA GLU A 153 32.55 15.51 -5.76
C GLU A 153 31.05 15.66 -6.09
N THR A 154 30.71 16.12 -7.31
CA THR A 154 29.30 16.26 -7.72
C THR A 154 28.62 14.91 -7.82
N ARG A 155 29.38 13.87 -8.22
CA ARG A 155 28.89 12.49 -8.35
C ARG A 155 28.68 11.85 -7.00
N ASP A 156 29.66 11.97 -6.11
CA ASP A 156 29.58 11.45 -4.74
C ASP A 156 28.42 12.12 -3.96
N LEU A 157 28.20 13.42 -4.17
CA LEU A 157 27.08 14.15 -3.59
C LEU A 157 25.73 13.65 -4.15
N ALA A 158 25.63 13.47 -5.48
CA ALA A 158 24.42 12.93 -6.11
C ALA A 158 24.11 11.53 -5.57
N GLU A 159 25.10 10.63 -5.55
CA GLU A 159 24.99 9.29 -5.02
C GLU A 159 24.54 9.27 -3.55
N GLY A 160 25.16 10.11 -2.70
CA GLY A 160 24.79 10.24 -1.30
C GLY A 160 23.35 10.71 -1.09
N ILE A 161 22.86 11.66 -1.91
CA ILE A 161 21.47 12.12 -1.87
C ILE A 161 20.51 10.98 -2.28
N ILE A 162 20.84 10.23 -3.33
CA ILE A 162 20.03 9.11 -3.81
C ILE A 162 19.94 8.03 -2.74
N MET A 163 21.09 7.56 -2.23
CA MET A 163 21.14 6.53 -1.20
C MET A 163 20.40 6.96 0.07
N GLY A 164 20.55 8.23 0.47
CA GLY A 164 19.80 8.81 1.59
C GLY A 164 18.29 8.77 1.38
N GLY A 165 17.81 9.18 0.20
CA GLY A 165 16.39 9.15 -0.15
C GLY A 165 15.79 7.75 -0.13
N LEU A 166 16.48 6.78 -0.75
CA LEU A 166 16.07 5.37 -0.76
C LEU A 166 16.14 4.74 0.64
N GLY A 167 17.12 5.12 1.45
CA GLY A 167 17.23 4.64 2.83
C GLY A 167 16.10 5.14 3.71
N ILE A 168 15.69 6.38 3.52
CA ILE A 168 14.50 6.92 4.18
C ILE A 168 13.25 6.13 3.74
N GLN A 169 13.09 5.81 2.46
CA GLN A 169 11.96 4.99 1.99
C GLN A 169 11.94 3.61 2.66
N ILE A 170 13.07 2.90 2.68
CA ILE A 170 13.19 1.57 3.32
C ILE A 170 12.87 1.66 4.81
N LEU A 171 13.38 2.69 5.51
CA LEU A 171 13.09 2.90 6.93
C LEU A 171 11.58 3.06 7.18
N PHE A 172 10.93 3.98 6.46
CA PHE A 172 9.49 4.21 6.61
C PHE A 172 8.65 2.98 6.24
N PHE A 173 9.10 2.21 5.25
CA PHE A 173 8.44 0.97 4.88
C PHE A 173 8.68 -0.16 5.89
N GLY A 174 9.86 -0.23 6.50
CA GLY A 174 10.13 -1.12 7.63
C GLY A 174 9.21 -0.80 8.82
N LEU A 175 9.06 0.49 9.16
CA LEU A 175 8.12 0.94 10.19
C LEU A 175 6.67 0.55 9.86
N PHE A 176 6.30 0.47 8.59
CA PHE A 176 4.99 -0.01 8.16
C PHE A 176 4.78 -1.50 8.41
N ILE A 177 5.77 -2.34 8.07
CA ILE A 177 5.72 -3.77 8.38
C ILE A 177 5.63 -3.98 9.89
N ILE A 178 6.40 -3.23 10.67
CA ILE A 178 6.32 -3.25 12.14
C ILE A 178 4.93 -2.82 12.62
N THR A 179 4.35 -1.76 12.05
CA THR A 179 3.00 -1.30 12.40
C THR A 179 1.94 -2.37 12.10
N THR A 180 2.05 -3.03 10.94
CA THR A 180 1.20 -4.16 10.57
C THR A 180 1.37 -5.31 11.56
N ALA A 181 2.61 -5.57 12.00
CA ALA A 181 2.94 -6.58 12.99
C ALA A 181 2.36 -6.31 14.37
N LEU A 182 2.57 -5.10 14.88
CA LEU A 182 2.00 -4.68 16.16
C LEU A 182 0.48 -4.71 16.12
N PHE A 183 -0.14 -4.31 15.00
CA PHE A 183 -1.58 -4.40 14.82
C PHE A 183 -2.06 -5.86 14.89
N HIS A 184 -1.43 -6.75 14.14
CA HIS A 184 -1.77 -8.17 14.12
C HIS A 184 -1.63 -8.82 15.50
N ILE A 185 -0.52 -8.59 16.20
CA ILE A 185 -0.30 -9.13 17.55
C ILE A 185 -1.34 -8.61 18.53
N ARG A 186 -1.67 -7.31 18.47
CA ARG A 186 -2.62 -6.68 19.39
C ARG A 186 -4.03 -7.19 19.24
N ILE A 187 -4.49 -7.38 18.00
CA ILE A 187 -5.85 -7.87 17.77
C ILE A 187 -5.98 -9.37 18.10
N THR A 188 -4.93 -10.15 17.88
CA THR A 188 -4.92 -11.57 18.27
C THR A 188 -4.84 -11.74 19.78
N LYS A 189 -4.13 -10.85 20.50
CA LYS A 189 -4.04 -10.88 21.97
C LYS A 189 -5.27 -10.29 22.67
N ASN A 190 -5.84 -9.21 22.14
CA ASN A 190 -7.03 -8.55 22.68
C ASN A 190 -8.09 -8.44 21.57
N PRO A 191 -8.83 -9.51 21.28
CA PRO A 191 -9.83 -9.48 20.23
C PRO A 191 -10.94 -8.49 20.60
N THR A 192 -11.15 -7.48 19.75
CA THR A 192 -12.28 -6.54 19.88
C THR A 192 -13.59 -7.31 19.66
N ALA A 193 -14.69 -6.92 20.32
CA ALA A 193 -16.02 -7.50 20.07
C ALA A 193 -16.39 -7.54 18.57
N ARG A 194 -15.94 -6.55 17.80
CA ARG A 194 -16.12 -6.49 16.35
C ARG A 194 -15.26 -7.50 15.56
N SER A 195 -14.11 -7.92 16.09
CA SER A 195 -13.29 -8.99 15.49
C SER A 195 -14.04 -10.33 15.48
N PHE A 196 -14.94 -10.55 16.44
CA PHE A 196 -15.83 -11.72 16.46
C PHE A 196 -17.04 -11.54 15.53
N SER A 197 -17.56 -10.32 15.37
CA SER A 197 -18.72 -10.06 14.51
C SER A 197 -18.39 -10.00 13.01
N VAL A 198 -17.17 -9.60 12.65
CA VAL A 198 -16.73 -9.58 11.25
C VAL A 198 -16.36 -11.00 10.85
N THR A 199 -17.16 -11.60 9.97
CA THR A 199 -16.96 -12.96 9.46
C THR A 199 -15.60 -13.14 8.78
N GLY A 200 -14.63 -13.62 9.53
CA GLY A 200 -13.57 -14.57 9.15
C GLY A 200 -12.44 -14.12 8.20
N GLN A 201 -12.59 -13.09 7.37
CA GLN A 201 -11.59 -12.86 6.31
C GLN A 201 -10.47 -11.88 6.65
N TRP A 202 -10.58 -11.13 7.75
CA TRP A 202 -9.57 -10.12 8.09
C TRP A 202 -8.18 -10.74 8.32
N GLN A 203 -8.09 -11.95 8.88
CA GLN A 203 -6.82 -12.65 9.10
C GLN A 203 -6.10 -12.97 7.78
N GLN A 204 -6.84 -13.47 6.79
CA GLN A 204 -6.28 -13.75 5.45
C GLN A 204 -5.75 -12.48 4.79
N HIS A 205 -6.40 -11.35 5.01
CA HIS A 205 -5.96 -10.06 4.45
C HIS A 205 -4.75 -9.51 5.19
N ILE A 206 -4.61 -9.76 6.50
CA ILE A 206 -3.37 -9.46 7.22
C ILE A 206 -2.21 -10.27 6.64
N MET A 207 -2.42 -11.56 6.33
CA MET A 207 -1.39 -12.38 5.65
C MET A 207 -1.05 -11.84 4.27
N ALA A 208 -2.04 -11.42 3.48
CA ALA A 208 -1.81 -10.77 2.19
C ALA A 208 -1.03 -9.45 2.34
N LEU A 209 -1.31 -8.64 3.37
CA LEU A 209 -0.56 -7.42 3.67
C LEU A 209 0.89 -7.72 4.07
N TYR A 210 1.16 -8.78 4.83
CA TYR A 210 2.54 -9.20 5.12
C TYR A 210 3.27 -9.66 3.87
N ALA A 211 2.65 -10.54 3.07
CA ALA A 211 3.27 -11.07 1.87
C ALA A 211 3.60 -9.94 0.88
N THR A 212 2.61 -9.09 0.58
CA THR A 212 2.80 -7.97 -0.37
C THR A 212 3.71 -6.89 0.19
N GLY A 213 3.62 -6.63 1.49
CA GLY A 213 4.55 -5.77 2.19
C GLY A 213 5.99 -6.26 2.07
N ALA A 214 6.26 -7.52 2.39
CA ALA A 214 7.59 -8.11 2.27
C ALA A 214 8.13 -8.02 0.84
N LEU A 215 7.31 -8.31 -0.18
CA LEU A 215 7.72 -8.22 -1.59
C LEU A 215 8.11 -6.78 -1.99
N ILE A 216 7.35 -5.77 -1.56
CA ILE A 216 7.69 -4.37 -1.83
C ILE A 216 8.94 -3.94 -1.05
N LEU A 217 9.12 -4.40 0.18
CA LEU A 217 10.34 -4.11 0.94
C LEU A 217 11.58 -4.69 0.24
N ILE A 218 11.48 -5.96 -0.19
CA ILE A 218 12.54 -6.64 -0.92
C ILE A 218 12.88 -5.86 -2.19
N ARG A 219 11.86 -5.44 -2.96
CA ARG A 219 12.03 -4.54 -4.11
C ARG A 219 12.79 -3.25 -3.74
N SER A 220 12.36 -2.54 -2.70
CA SER A 220 13.00 -1.29 -2.27
C SER A 220 14.45 -1.48 -1.83
N VAL A 221 14.77 -2.60 -1.18
CA VAL A 221 16.15 -2.98 -0.83
C VAL A 221 16.96 -3.26 -2.09
N PHE A 222 16.42 -4.03 -3.03
CA PHE A 222 17.11 -4.28 -4.31
C PHE A 222 17.35 -3.01 -5.10
N ARG A 223 16.38 -2.10 -5.15
CA ARG A 223 16.57 -0.76 -5.74
C ARG A 223 17.71 0.00 -5.08
N MET A 224 17.78 0.01 -3.75
CA MET A 224 18.91 0.63 -3.06
C MET A 224 20.25 -0.04 -3.42
N ILE A 225 20.32 -1.37 -3.46
CA ILE A 225 21.55 -2.09 -3.81
C ILE A 225 21.95 -1.79 -5.26
N GLU A 226 20.98 -1.82 -6.18
CA GLU A 226 21.18 -1.49 -7.60
C GLU A 226 21.80 -0.09 -7.75
N PHE A 227 21.30 0.91 -7.02
CA PHE A 227 21.88 2.25 -7.06
C PHE A 227 23.19 2.37 -6.29
N GLY A 228 23.32 1.68 -5.16
CA GLY A 228 24.51 1.72 -4.31
C GLY A 228 25.73 1.02 -4.91
N LEU A 229 25.53 0.08 -5.83
CA LEU A 229 26.64 -0.56 -6.57
C LEU A 229 27.07 0.25 -7.81
N GLY A 230 26.35 1.32 -8.16
CA GLY A 230 26.68 2.19 -9.29
C GLY A 230 26.46 1.58 -10.68
N TYR A 231 26.67 2.43 -11.69
CA TYR A 231 26.43 2.15 -13.12
C TYR A 231 27.28 1.01 -13.71
N ASP A 232 28.39 0.64 -13.02
CA ASP A 232 29.33 -0.40 -13.44
C ASP A 232 29.09 -1.75 -12.76
N SER A 233 27.99 -1.91 -12.02
CA SER A 233 27.69 -3.17 -11.34
C SER A 233 27.09 -4.22 -12.29
N VAL A 234 27.49 -5.48 -12.08
CA VAL A 234 26.99 -6.68 -12.79
C VAL A 234 25.45 -6.78 -12.76
N LEU A 235 24.79 -6.15 -11.79
CA LEU A 235 23.33 -6.09 -11.71
C LEU A 235 22.70 -5.34 -12.88
N MET A 236 23.35 -4.29 -13.39
CA MET A 236 22.88 -3.54 -14.56
C MET A 236 23.24 -4.21 -15.89
N GLU A 237 24.22 -5.11 -15.91
CA GLU A 237 24.60 -5.87 -17.11
C GLU A 237 23.56 -6.93 -17.49
N HIS A 238 22.74 -7.41 -16.55
CA HIS A 238 21.78 -8.48 -16.82
C HIS A 238 20.34 -8.01 -16.56
N GLU A 239 19.61 -7.78 -17.64
CA GLU A 239 18.17 -7.46 -17.63
C GLU A 239 17.37 -8.43 -16.75
N ALA A 240 17.82 -9.68 -16.66
CA ALA A 240 17.21 -10.74 -15.87
C ALA A 240 17.01 -10.34 -14.40
N TYR A 241 17.94 -9.60 -13.78
CA TYR A 241 17.77 -9.18 -12.39
C TYR A 241 16.67 -8.13 -12.25
N LEU A 242 16.59 -7.17 -13.16
CA LEU A 242 15.52 -6.18 -13.20
C LEU A 242 14.17 -6.86 -13.40
N LEU A 243 14.06 -7.77 -14.36
CA LEU A 243 12.80 -8.46 -14.63
C LEU A 243 12.38 -9.39 -13.48
N ALA A 244 13.32 -10.18 -12.94
CA ALA A 244 13.03 -11.15 -11.89
C ALA A 244 12.79 -10.50 -10.52
N LEU A 245 13.62 -9.53 -10.13
CA LEU A 245 13.56 -8.96 -8.78
C LEU A 245 12.70 -7.70 -8.70
N ASP A 246 12.38 -7.07 -9.82
CA ASP A 246 11.49 -5.91 -9.84
C ASP A 246 10.11 -6.30 -10.38
N GLY A 247 10.08 -6.75 -11.62
CA GLY A 247 8.85 -7.10 -12.33
C GLY A 247 8.10 -8.25 -11.70
N ALA A 248 8.78 -9.36 -11.41
CA ALA A 248 8.11 -10.55 -10.89
C ALA A 248 7.55 -10.30 -9.48
N LEU A 249 8.27 -9.56 -8.63
CA LEU A 249 7.77 -9.21 -7.30
C LEU A 249 6.48 -8.39 -7.40
N MET A 250 6.43 -7.39 -8.29
CA MET A 250 5.25 -6.54 -8.43
C MET A 250 4.08 -7.26 -9.11
N PHE A 251 4.37 -8.18 -10.04
CA PHE A 251 3.35 -9.06 -10.58
C PHE A 251 2.75 -9.96 -9.50
N ILE A 252 3.57 -10.56 -8.63
CA ILE A 252 3.09 -11.38 -7.51
C ILE A 252 2.22 -10.53 -6.57
N VAL A 253 2.63 -9.29 -6.25
CA VAL A 253 1.82 -8.36 -5.46
C VAL A 253 0.46 -8.11 -6.11
N ALA A 254 0.44 -7.83 -7.41
CA ALA A 254 -0.80 -7.67 -8.16
C ALA A 254 -1.67 -8.94 -8.13
N ALA A 255 -1.09 -10.12 -8.38
CA ALA A 255 -1.80 -11.39 -8.38
C ALA A 255 -2.44 -11.71 -7.01
N ILE A 256 -1.73 -11.46 -5.91
CA ILE A 256 -2.23 -11.64 -4.54
C ILE A 256 -3.52 -10.80 -4.34
N PHE A 257 -3.53 -9.54 -4.78
CA PHE A 257 -4.70 -8.66 -4.61
C PHE A 257 -5.86 -8.94 -5.58
N VAL A 258 -5.63 -9.66 -6.68
CA VAL A 258 -6.73 -10.23 -7.48
C VAL A 258 -7.49 -11.28 -6.66
N TRP A 259 -6.77 -12.19 -6.00
CA TRP A 259 -7.37 -13.32 -5.29
C TRP A 259 -7.92 -12.92 -3.91
N TRP A 260 -7.13 -12.19 -3.13
CA TRP A 260 -7.48 -11.66 -1.81
C TRP A 260 -7.78 -10.17 -1.86
N HIS A 261 -8.72 -9.78 -2.72
CA HIS A 261 -9.09 -8.38 -2.86
C HIS A 261 -9.70 -7.82 -1.56
N PRO A 262 -9.29 -6.61 -1.12
CA PRO A 262 -9.68 -5.99 0.16
C PRO A 262 -11.19 -5.78 0.39
N TYR A 263 -12.05 -5.95 -0.62
CA TYR A 263 -13.49 -5.78 -0.45
C TYR A 263 -14.07 -6.88 0.44
N LYS A 264 -13.41 -8.05 0.48
CA LYS A 264 -13.86 -9.19 1.27
C LYS A 264 -13.56 -9.02 2.76
N ALA A 265 -12.46 -8.34 3.13
CA ALA A 265 -12.20 -7.98 4.52
C ALA A 265 -12.93 -6.72 4.99
N LEU A 266 -13.17 -5.75 4.10
CA LEU A 266 -13.78 -4.47 4.46
C LEU A 266 -15.32 -4.47 4.44
N VAL A 267 -15.94 -5.64 4.64
CA VAL A 267 -17.39 -5.79 4.78
C VAL A 267 -17.84 -5.03 6.06
N GLY A 268 -18.79 -4.11 5.93
CA GLY A 268 -19.23 -3.23 7.02
C GLY A 268 -18.44 -1.92 7.19
N TYR A 269 -17.33 -1.72 6.47
CA TYR A 269 -16.59 -0.45 6.57
C TYR A 269 -17.41 0.75 6.10
N LYS A 270 -18.29 0.58 5.10
CA LYS A 270 -19.13 1.66 4.56
C LYS A 270 -20.17 2.16 5.56
N ASP A 271 -20.58 1.29 6.49
CA ASP A 271 -21.61 1.58 7.50
C ASP A 271 -21.03 2.20 8.77
N MET A 272 -19.70 2.28 8.89
CA MET A 272 -19.07 2.92 10.04
C MET A 272 -19.32 4.43 10.04
N PRO A 273 -19.66 5.01 11.20
CA PRO A 273 -19.76 6.46 11.32
C PRO A 273 -18.40 7.08 10.99
N LYS A 274 -18.38 7.99 10.02
CA LYS A 274 -17.23 8.86 9.75
C LYS A 274 -17.08 9.77 10.97
N ARG A 275 -16.36 9.35 12.02
CA ARG A 275 -16.07 10.27 13.13
C ARG A 275 -15.30 11.46 12.55
N PRO A 276 -15.82 12.70 12.62
CA PRO A 276 -15.00 13.85 12.29
C PRO A 276 -13.82 13.85 13.27
N TRP A 277 -12.62 14.12 12.75
CA TRP A 277 -11.47 14.39 13.58
C TRP A 277 -11.86 15.52 14.54
N LYS A 278 -12.15 15.19 15.80
CA LYS A 278 -12.40 16.20 16.83
C LYS A 278 -11.12 17.02 16.94
N LYS A 279 -11.19 18.28 16.49
CA LYS A 279 -10.38 19.34 17.08
C LYS A 279 -10.59 19.23 18.59
N SER A 280 -9.47 19.28 19.31
CA SER A 280 -9.37 19.15 20.76
C SER A 280 -10.55 19.75 21.51
N ALA A 281 -11.00 19.03 22.54
CA ALA A 281 -12.00 19.46 23.49
C ALA A 281 -11.63 20.82 24.09
N THR A 282 -12.29 21.87 23.62
CA THR A 282 -12.35 23.19 24.29
C THR A 282 -13.79 23.68 24.41
N ASP A 283 -14.76 22.77 24.37
CA ASP A 283 -16.15 23.10 24.71
C ASP A 283 -16.70 22.05 25.66
N SER A 284 -16.04 21.98 26.82
CA SER A 284 -16.56 21.39 28.04
C SER A 284 -16.82 22.54 29.01
N GLY A 285 -17.84 23.33 28.72
CA GLY A 285 -18.55 24.16 29.68
C GLY A 285 -19.96 23.61 29.79
N VAL A 286 -20.49 23.50 31.02
CA VAL A 286 -21.79 22.91 31.38
C VAL A 286 -21.76 21.39 31.61
N LEU A 287 -21.36 21.02 32.82
CA LEU A 287 -21.74 19.76 33.48
C LEU A 287 -23.20 19.89 33.94
N PRO A 288 -24.15 19.04 33.50
CA PRO A 288 -25.45 18.94 34.16
C PRO A 288 -25.24 18.23 35.49
N THR A 289 -25.57 18.93 36.58
CA THR A 289 -25.64 18.45 37.95
C THR A 289 -26.44 17.15 38.05
N ASP A 290 -25.85 16.21 38.78
CA ASP A 290 -26.36 14.88 39.09
C ASP A 290 -27.71 14.96 39.82
N THR A 291 -28.79 14.57 39.14
CA THR A 291 -30.01 14.12 39.82
C THR A 291 -30.04 12.61 39.73
N GLU A 292 -29.90 11.98 40.90
CA GLU A 292 -29.97 10.56 41.15
C GLU A 292 -31.11 9.87 40.40
N SER A 293 -30.76 8.93 39.54
CA SER A 293 -31.61 7.79 39.20
C SER A 293 -30.71 6.56 39.16
N GLN A 294 -30.50 6.00 40.34
CA GLN A 294 -30.05 4.63 40.50
C GLN A 294 -31.13 3.73 39.88
N SER A 295 -30.91 3.27 38.64
CA SER A 295 -31.62 2.13 38.09
C SER A 295 -30.60 1.08 37.68
N THR A 296 -30.49 0.11 38.58
CA THR A 296 -29.80 -1.16 38.55
C THR A 296 -29.56 -1.70 37.13
N ILE A 297 -28.28 -1.78 36.71
CA ILE A 297 -27.87 -2.60 35.57
C ILE A 297 -28.10 -4.07 35.97
N PRO A 298 -28.94 -4.85 35.26
CA PRO A 298 -29.15 -6.25 35.58
C PRO A 298 -27.86 -7.05 35.38
N LYS A 299 -27.37 -7.70 36.45
CA LYS A 299 -26.26 -8.65 36.37
C LYS A 299 -26.68 -9.84 35.49
N LEU A 300 -25.86 -10.15 34.48
CA LEU A 300 -26.00 -11.35 33.66
C LEU A 300 -25.81 -12.60 34.53
N PRO A 301 -26.68 -13.63 34.44
CA PRO A 301 -26.55 -14.85 35.23
C PRO A 301 -25.27 -15.61 34.88
N GLY A 302 -24.50 -16.00 35.90
CA GLY A 302 -23.34 -16.88 35.76
C GLY A 302 -23.76 -18.34 35.51
N PRO A 303 -22.89 -19.20 34.95
CA PRO A 303 -23.32 -20.46 34.31
C PRO A 303 -23.62 -21.63 35.25
N TYR A 304 -23.90 -21.40 36.55
CA TYR A 304 -23.99 -22.48 37.53
C TYR A 304 -25.01 -22.22 38.65
N ASP A 305 -26.24 -21.85 38.29
CA ASP A 305 -27.38 -22.02 39.19
C ASP A 305 -28.18 -23.24 38.73
N SER A 306 -27.71 -24.41 39.19
CA SER A 306 -28.43 -25.66 39.17
C SER A 306 -29.44 -25.66 40.31
N ASP A 307 -30.58 -25.01 40.13
CA ASP A 307 -31.75 -25.37 40.91
C ASP A 307 -33.02 -25.28 40.07
N SER A 308 -33.67 -26.44 40.04
CA SER A 308 -34.96 -26.74 39.49
C SER A 308 -36.02 -25.68 39.77
N THR A 309 -36.64 -25.14 38.72
CA THR A 309 -38.08 -25.36 38.43
C THR A 309 -38.41 -24.64 37.14
N GLY A 310 -38.96 -25.39 36.19
CA GLY A 310 -39.38 -24.86 34.91
C GLY A 310 -40.55 -23.89 35.07
N VAL A 311 -40.29 -22.61 34.85
CA VAL A 311 -41.28 -21.65 34.38
C VAL A 311 -40.65 -20.89 33.23
N MET A 312 -40.94 -21.33 32.00
CA MET A 312 -40.63 -20.59 30.78
C MET A 312 -41.41 -19.27 30.83
N VAL A 313 -40.73 -18.16 31.15
CA VAL A 313 -41.31 -16.82 31.02
C VAL A 313 -41.35 -16.48 29.52
N PRO A 314 -42.53 -16.30 28.90
CA PRO A 314 -42.62 -15.98 27.48
C PRO A 314 -41.99 -14.62 27.19
N LEU A 315 -41.13 -14.56 26.18
CA LEU A 315 -40.52 -13.31 25.71
C LEU A 315 -41.60 -12.35 25.20
N PRO A 316 -41.59 -11.06 25.58
CA PRO A 316 -42.57 -10.09 25.11
C PRO A 316 -42.44 -9.87 23.59
N PRO A 317 -43.56 -9.71 22.87
CA PRO A 317 -43.56 -9.60 21.41
C PRO A 317 -42.82 -8.34 20.93
N PRO A 318 -42.18 -8.40 19.75
CA PRO A 318 -41.34 -7.33 19.27
C PRO A 318 -42.20 -6.19 18.75
N ASN A 319 -41.91 -4.98 19.23
CA ASN A 319 -42.26 -3.71 18.60
C ASN A 319 -43.76 -3.30 18.69
N SER A 320 -44.17 -2.73 19.83
CA SER A 320 -45.19 -1.68 19.80
C SER A 320 -44.56 -0.36 20.26
N SER A 321 -44.25 0.46 19.26
CA SER A 321 -44.11 1.90 19.32
C SER A 321 -44.64 2.55 20.60
N TYR A 322 -43.73 3.08 21.41
CA TYR A 322 -44.04 4.10 22.41
C TYR A 322 -44.56 5.34 21.67
N ALA A 323 -45.89 5.47 21.54
CA ALA A 323 -46.52 6.74 21.24
C ALA A 323 -46.57 7.54 22.56
N PRO A 324 -45.86 8.68 22.65
CA PRO A 324 -45.83 9.47 23.87
C PRO A 324 -47.08 10.34 23.96
N GLY A 325 -47.77 10.25 25.10
CA GLY A 325 -48.69 11.27 25.55
C GLY A 325 -50.17 11.00 25.24
N THR A 326 -50.90 10.60 26.27
CA THR A 326 -52.07 11.35 26.71
C THR A 326 -52.26 11.11 28.21
N GLN A 327 -52.48 12.23 28.89
CA GLN A 327 -52.57 12.37 30.33
C GLN A 327 -53.83 11.69 30.88
N TYR A 328 -53.67 10.98 31.99
CA TYR A 328 -54.77 10.66 32.89
C TYR A 328 -55.03 11.86 33.81
N PRO A 329 -56.29 12.26 34.01
CA PRO A 329 -56.73 12.83 35.28
C PRO A 329 -57.61 11.80 36.00
N PHE A 330 -57.11 11.35 37.15
CA PHE A 330 -57.87 10.77 38.24
C PHE A 330 -59.02 11.70 38.67
N GLY A 331 -60.14 11.13 39.10
CA GLY A 331 -61.12 11.84 39.93
C GLY A 331 -62.51 11.21 39.88
N ARG A 332 -62.97 10.74 41.04
CA ARG A 332 -64.27 10.07 41.32
C ARG A 332 -65.50 10.78 40.78
#